data_AF-A0A8B9KAN3-F1
#
_entry.id   AF-A0A8B9KAN3-F1
#
_cell.length_a   1.000
_cell.length_b   1.000
_cell.length_c   1.000
_cell.angle_alpha   90.00
_cell.angle_beta   90.00
_cell.angle_gamma   90.00
#
_symmetry.space_group_name_H-M   'P 1'
#
loop_
_entity.id
_entity.type
_entity.pdbx_description
1 polymer ?
#
loop_
_entity_poly.entity_id
_entity_poly.type
_entity_poly.pdbx_seq_one_letter_code
_entity_poly.pdbx_strand_id
1 'polypeptide(L)'
;MSKLSFRARALDAAKPLPIYRNGDIPDLNDCVSINRAVPQMPTGMEKEEESEHHLQRAICAQQVFREKKECMVIPVPEAEGNINYYDRLYKGEFRQPKQLIHIQLALLLFTT
;
A
#
# COMPACT_ATOMS: atom_id res chain seq x y z
N MET A 1 10.37 24.97 24.04
CA MET A 1 10.89 24.31 22.82
C MET A 1 9.70 24.03 21.91
N SER A 2 9.51 24.84 20.87
CA SER A 2 8.42 24.64 19.91
C SER A 2 8.71 23.42 19.03
N LYS A 3 7.73 22.53 18.90
CA LYS A 3 7.80 21.34 18.05
C LYS A 3 7.85 21.79 16.58
N LEU A 4 8.97 21.54 15.89
CA LEU A 4 9.09 21.81 14.46
C LEU A 4 8.06 20.94 13.72
N SER A 5 7.09 21.59 13.08
CA SER A 5 6.06 20.93 12.27
C SER A 5 6.48 21.00 10.81
N PHE A 6 6.69 19.83 10.20
CA PHE A 6 6.84 19.74 8.75
C PHE A 6 5.45 19.75 8.13
N ARG A 7 5.00 20.91 7.66
CA ARG A 7 3.84 21.00 6.78
C ARG A 7 4.37 21.06 5.35
N ALA A 8 4.09 20.02 4.57
CA ALA A 8 4.30 20.06 3.13
C ALA A 8 3.53 21.28 2.59
N ARG A 9 4.28 22.30 2.15
CA ARG A 9 3.73 23.44 1.41
C ARG A 9 3.84 23.09 -0.05
N ALA A 10 2.76 23.30 -0.81
CA ALA A 10 2.82 23.16 -2.25
C ALA A 10 3.97 24.01 -2.81
N LEU A 11 4.71 23.46 -3.79
CA LEU A 11 5.77 24.18 -4.45
C LEU A 11 5.15 25.38 -5.17
N ASP A 12 5.62 26.57 -4.81
CA ASP A 12 5.21 27.83 -5.43
C ASP A 12 6.18 28.13 -6.57
N ALA A 13 5.74 27.98 -7.81
CA ALA A 13 6.57 28.16 -9.00
C ALA A 13 7.11 29.59 -9.15
N ALA A 14 6.52 30.58 -8.46
CA ALA A 14 7.01 31.95 -8.44
C ALA A 14 8.17 32.16 -7.45
N LYS A 15 8.42 31.21 -6.53
CA LYS A 15 9.52 31.29 -5.57
C LYS A 15 10.78 30.65 -6.14
N PRO A 16 11.91 31.38 -6.20
CA PRO A 16 13.16 30.79 -6.64
C PRO A 16 13.61 29.70 -5.66
N LEU A 17 14.04 28.55 -6.19
CA LEU A 17 14.58 27.46 -5.39
C LEU A 17 16.04 27.75 -5.02
N PRO A 18 16.46 27.48 -3.77
CA PRO A 18 17.86 27.60 -3.39
C PRO A 18 18.70 26.54 -4.11
N ILE A 19 19.83 26.96 -4.69
CA ILE A 19 20.81 26.07 -5.32
C ILE A 19 22.04 26.02 -4.39
N TYR A 20 22.35 24.83 -3.89
CA TYR A 20 23.52 24.59 -3.06
C TYR A 20 24.65 24.00 -3.89
N ARG A 21 25.89 24.38 -3.56
CA ARG A 21 27.11 23.78 -4.11
C ARG A 21 27.76 22.86 -3.09
N ASN A 22 28.71 22.05 -3.53
CA ASN A 22 29.35 21.03 -2.71
C ASN A 22 29.94 21.57 -1.38
N GLY A 23 30.39 22.83 -1.34
CA GLY A 23 30.94 23.45 -0.13
C GLY A 23 29.90 24.10 0.80
N ASP A 24 28.64 24.24 0.35
CA ASP A 24 27.56 24.84 1.15
C ASP A 24 26.81 23.79 1.99
N ILE A 25 27.04 22.51 1.69
CA ILE A 25 26.41 21.38 2.37
C ILE A 25 27.35 20.96 3.52
N PRO A 26 26.89 20.92 4.78
CA PRO A 26 27.71 20.48 5.89
C PRO A 26 28.16 19.02 5.67
N ASP A 27 29.38 18.70 6.12
CA ASP A 27 29.90 17.35 6.00
C ASP A 27 29.05 16.35 6.78
N LEU A 28 28.96 15.12 6.24
CA LEU A 28 28.09 14.07 6.77
C LEU A 28 28.33 13.79 8.26
N ASN A 29 29.57 14.00 8.73
CA ASN A 29 29.96 13.78 10.12
C ASN A 29 29.42 14.87 11.08
N ASP A 30 29.27 16.11 10.60
CA ASP A 30 28.67 17.23 11.36
C ASP A 30 27.14 17.11 11.44
N CYS A 31 26.54 16.29 10.57
CA CYS A 31 25.11 15.98 10.57
C CYS A 31 24.74 14.99 11.70
N VAL A 32 25.68 14.14 12.11
CA VAL A 32 25.45 13.06 13.10
C VAL A 32 25.34 13.61 14.53
N SER A 33 26.02 14.71 14.85
CA SER A 33 25.87 15.39 16.13
C SER A 33 24.57 16.22 16.21
N ILE A 34 23.93 16.48 15.06
CA ILE A 34 22.60 17.07 14.93
C ILE A 34 21.57 15.96 14.63
N ASN A 35 21.65 14.84 15.36
CA ASN A 35 20.58 13.84 15.42
C ASN A 35 19.37 14.34 16.23
N ARG A 36 18.83 15.50 15.86
CA ARG A 36 17.46 15.88 16.20
C ARG A 36 16.61 15.68 14.97
N ALA A 37 16.32 14.40 14.73
CA ALA A 37 15.27 13.90 13.86
C ALA A 37 15.05 14.77 12.62
N VAL A 38 15.80 14.49 11.55
CA VAL A 38 15.26 14.76 10.21
C VAL A 38 13.88 14.10 10.19
N PRO A 39 12.78 14.88 10.08
CA PRO A 39 11.46 14.30 10.00
C PRO A 39 11.49 13.31 8.85
N GLN A 40 11.23 12.04 9.13
CA GLN A 40 11.09 11.04 8.08
C GLN A 40 10.11 11.60 7.06
N MET A 41 10.57 11.70 5.81
CA MET A 41 9.71 12.21 4.76
C MET A 41 8.47 11.33 4.70
N PRO A 42 7.25 11.91 4.60
CA PRO A 42 6.07 11.08 4.37
C PRO A 42 6.27 10.37 3.04
N THR A 43 6.26 9.05 3.09
CA THR A 43 6.43 8.10 1.97
C THR A 43 5.32 8.23 0.92
N GLY A 44 4.22 8.91 1.27
CA GLY A 44 3.03 9.04 0.42
C GLY A 44 2.11 7.82 0.46
N MET A 45 2.42 6.83 1.31
CA MET A 45 1.60 5.63 1.52
C MET A 45 0.65 5.82 2.72
N GLU A 46 -0.45 5.07 2.74
CA GLU A 46 -1.38 5.11 3.87
C GLU A 46 -0.72 4.49 5.11
N LYS A 47 -1.01 5.04 6.30
CA LYS A 47 -0.38 4.59 7.55
C LYS A 47 -0.68 3.11 7.82
N GLU A 48 -1.90 2.68 7.53
CA GLU A 48 -2.30 1.28 7.66
C GLU A 48 -1.45 0.37 6.75
N GLU A 49 -1.15 0.82 5.53
CA GLU A 49 -0.33 0.09 4.55
C GLU A 49 1.10 -0.09 5.04
N GLU A 50 1.74 0.97 5.58
CA GLU A 50 3.10 0.88 6.15
C GLU A 50 3.19 -0.01 7.40
N SER A 51 2.08 -0.14 8.12
CA SER A 51 1.99 -0.98 9.31
C SER A 51 1.68 -2.45 9.01
N GLU A 52 1.42 -2.79 7.75
CA GLU A 52 1.09 -4.15 7.34
C GLU A 52 2.24 -5.10 7.67
N HIS A 53 1.90 -6.14 8.42
CA HIS A 53 2.89 -7.05 9.00
C HIS A 53 3.74 -7.75 7.93
N HIS A 54 3.13 -8.21 6.83
CA HIS A 54 3.86 -8.86 5.73
C HIS A 54 4.80 -7.91 5.00
N LEU A 55 4.40 -6.65 4.84
CA LEU A 55 5.22 -5.61 4.22
C LEU A 55 6.47 -5.32 5.07
N GLN A 56 6.29 -5.10 6.38
CA GLN A 56 7.39 -4.87 7.31
C GLN A 56 8.37 -6.03 7.33
N ARG A 57 7.83 -7.24 7.34
CA ARG A 57 8.56 -8.49 7.28
C ARG A 57 9.44 -8.57 6.02
N ALA A 58 8.88 -8.31 4.84
CA ALA A 58 9.61 -8.31 3.57
C ALA A 58 10.72 -7.24 3.54
N ILE A 59 10.42 -6.02 3.99
CA ILE A 59 11.38 -4.90 4.06
C ILE A 59 12.55 -5.23 4.99
N CYS A 60 12.27 -5.72 6.21
CA CYS A 60 13.30 -6.09 7.19
C CYS A 60 14.22 -7.19 6.65
N ALA A 61 13.67 -8.20 5.98
CA ALA A 61 14.47 -9.28 5.39
C ALA A 61 15.41 -8.77 4.28
N GLN A 62 14.93 -7.86 3.42
CA GLN A 62 15.73 -7.26 2.34
C GLN A 62 16.86 -6.36 2.86
N GLN A 63 16.64 -5.63 3.95
CA GLN A 63 17.66 -4.74 4.51
C GLN A 63 18.81 -5.51 5.18
N VAL A 64 18.53 -6.65 5.79
CA VAL A 64 19.51 -7.46 6.54
C VAL A 64 20.31 -8.39 5.63
N PHE A 65 19.69 -8.97 4.59
CA PHE A 65 20.33 -9.92 3.68
C PHE A 65 20.46 -9.33 2.27
N ARG A 66 21.56 -8.61 2.01
CA ARG A 66 21.84 -8.04 0.68
C ARG A 66 22.17 -9.09 -0.40
N GLU A 67 22.55 -10.31 -0.01
CA GLU A 67 23.18 -11.29 -0.91
C GLU A 67 22.34 -12.55 -1.19
N LYS A 68 21.32 -12.87 -0.37
CA LYS A 68 20.44 -14.03 -0.58
C LYS A 68 19.04 -13.60 -1.03
N LYS A 69 18.71 -13.91 -2.28
CA LYS A 69 17.44 -13.66 -2.97
C LYS A 69 16.25 -14.50 -2.49
N GLU A 70 16.37 -15.24 -1.38
CA GLU A 70 15.20 -15.82 -0.72
C GLU A 70 14.48 -14.69 0.04
N CYS A 71 13.94 -13.76 -0.76
CA CYS A 71 13.16 -12.63 -0.30
C CYS A 71 11.95 -13.19 0.43
N MET A 72 11.70 -12.71 1.64
CA MET A 72 10.45 -12.98 2.30
C MET A 72 9.34 -12.30 1.45
N VAL A 73 8.53 -13.11 0.76
CA VAL A 73 7.49 -12.64 -0.17
C VAL A 73 6.17 -12.48 0.60
N ILE A 74 5.36 -11.50 0.21
CA ILE A 74 3.98 -11.38 0.67
C ILE A 74 3.21 -12.63 0.19
N PRO A 75 2.55 -13.39 1.08
CA PRO A 75 1.85 -14.59 0.67
C PRO A 75 0.68 -14.22 -0.26
N VAL A 76 0.62 -14.87 -1.41
CA VAL A 76 -0.51 -14.78 -2.35
C VAL A 76 -1.17 -16.16 -2.38
N PRO A 77 -2.51 -16.25 -2.33
CA PRO A 77 -3.19 -17.54 -2.45
C PRO A 77 -2.89 -18.17 -3.81
N GLU A 78 -2.77 -19.49 -3.83
CA GLU A 78 -2.63 -20.23 -5.07
C GLU A 78 -3.95 -20.18 -5.86
N ALA A 79 -3.85 -20.01 -7.18
CA ALA A 79 -5.03 -20.09 -8.04
C ALA A 79 -5.47 -21.54 -8.17
N GLU A 80 -6.63 -21.89 -7.62
CA GLU A 80 -7.24 -23.19 -7.83
C GLU A 80 -7.65 -23.35 -9.30
N GLY A 81 -7.25 -24.47 -9.91
CA GLY A 81 -7.55 -24.80 -11.29
C GLY A 81 -9.00 -25.23 -11.53
N ASN A 82 -9.31 -25.54 -12.80
CA ASN A 82 -10.66 -25.78 -13.29
C ASN A 82 -11.42 -26.88 -12.49
N ILE A 83 -12.65 -26.57 -12.09
CA ILE A 83 -13.51 -27.47 -11.32
C ILE A 83 -14.25 -28.41 -12.30
N ASN A 84 -13.78 -29.64 -12.43
CA ASN A 84 -14.29 -30.63 -13.41
C ASN A 84 -15.81 -30.89 -13.39
N TYR A 85 -16.47 -30.59 -12.26
CA TYR A 85 -17.92 -30.79 -12.09
C TYR A 85 -18.74 -29.51 -12.20
N TYR A 86 -18.11 -28.35 -12.42
CA TYR A 86 -18.79 -27.05 -12.45
C TYR A 86 -19.94 -27.04 -13.47
N ASP A 87 -19.66 -27.44 -14.71
CA ASP A 87 -20.62 -27.46 -15.81
C ASP A 87 -21.78 -28.44 -15.58
N ARG A 88 -21.58 -29.46 -14.73
CA ARG A 88 -22.65 -30.41 -14.36
C ARG A 88 -23.62 -29.80 -13.36
N LEU A 89 -23.13 -28.97 -12.43
CA LEU A 89 -23.92 -28.39 -11.34
C LEU A 89 -24.59 -27.07 -11.74
N TYR A 90 -23.90 -26.23 -12.51
CA TYR A 90 -24.35 -24.88 -12.83
C TYR A 90 -24.59 -24.74 -14.33
N LYS A 91 -25.85 -24.92 -14.76
CA LYS A 91 -26.26 -24.68 -16.14
C LYS A 91 -26.51 -23.19 -16.37
N GLY A 92 -25.75 -22.57 -17.28
CA GLY A 92 -25.81 -21.13 -17.55
C GLY A 92 -26.97 -20.74 -18.48
N GLU A 93 -28.17 -20.61 -17.92
CA GLU A 93 -29.37 -20.16 -18.68
C GLU A 93 -29.67 -18.66 -18.47
N PHE A 94 -28.74 -17.89 -17.90
CA PHE A 94 -28.96 -16.48 -17.59
C PHE A 94 -29.01 -15.61 -18.85
N ARG A 95 -30.09 -14.84 -19.01
CA ARG A 95 -30.23 -13.84 -20.07
C ARG A 95 -30.14 -12.44 -19.45
N GLN A 96 -29.14 -11.66 -19.88
CA GLN A 96 -28.92 -10.33 -19.36
C GLN A 96 -30.09 -9.38 -19.71
N PRO A 97 -30.75 -8.77 -18.71
CA PRO A 97 -31.81 -7.81 -18.95
C PRO A 97 -31.25 -6.45 -19.42
N LYS A 98 -32.07 -5.69 -20.15
CA LYS A 98 -31.74 -4.32 -20.59
C LYS A 98 -31.77 -3.29 -19.45
N GLN A 99 -32.42 -3.64 -18.34
CA GLN A 99 -32.58 -2.78 -17.16
C GLN A 99 -31.93 -3.45 -15.95
N LEU A 100 -31.68 -2.67 -14.90
CA LEU A 100 -31.17 -3.18 -13.63
C LEU A 100 -32.15 -4.18 -13.01
N ILE A 101 -31.62 -5.24 -12.40
CA ILE A 101 -32.42 -6.26 -11.74
C ILE A 101 -32.98 -5.68 -10.44
N HIS A 102 -34.30 -5.61 -10.34
CA HIS A 102 -34.99 -5.29 -9.09
C HIS A 102 -35.49 -6.60 -8.45
N ILE A 103 -34.91 -6.99 -7.31
CA ILE A 103 -35.27 -8.23 -6.61
C ILE A 103 -36.18 -7.90 -5.44
N GLN A 104 -37.37 -8.49 -5.42
CA GLN A 104 -38.23 -8.55 -4.24
C GLN A 104 -38.41 -10.02 -3.88
N LEU A 105 -37.79 -10.47 -2.78
CA LEU A 105 -37.95 -11.85 -2.31
C LEU A 105 -39.41 -12.06 -1.89
N ALA A 106 -40.08 -13.04 -2.50
CA ALA A 106 -41.28 -13.61 -1.92
C ALA A 106 -40.86 -14.60 -0.84
N LEU A 107 -41.00 -14.22 0.43
CA LEU A 107 -40.96 -15.18 1.53
C LEU A 107 -42.20 -16.07 1.40
N LEU A 108 -42.04 -17.24 0.79
CA LEU A 108 -43.03 -18.31 0.91
C LEU A 108 -43.03 -18.74 2.38
N LEU A 109 -43.99 -18.21 3.14
CA LEU A 109 -44.35 -18.73 4.45
C LEU A 109 -44.81 -20.18 4.25
N PHE A 110 -43.92 -21.13 4.48
CA PHE A 110 -44.29 -22.52 4.67
C PHE A 110 -45.02 -22.61 6.02
N THR A 111 -46.34 -22.40 6.02
CA THR A 111 -47.20 -22.77 7.13
C THR A 111 -47.59 -24.23 6.96
N THR A 112 -47.00 -25.11 7.76
CA THR A 112 -47.51 -26.46 8.06
C THR A 112 -48.69 -26.38 9.01
#